data_AF-A0A0L8AHF2-F1
#
_entry.id   AF-A0A0L8AHF2-F1
#
_cell.length_a   1.000
_cell.length_b   1.000
_cell.length_c   1.000
_cell.angle_alpha   90.00
_cell.angle_beta   90.00
_cell.angle_gamma   90.00
#
_symmetry.space_group_name_H-M   'P 1'
#
loop_
_entity.id
_entity.type
_entity.pdbx_description
1 polymer ?
#
loop_
_entity_poly.entity_id
_entity_poly.type
_entity_poly.pdbx_seq_one_letter_code
_entity_poly.pdbx_strand_id
1 'polypeptide(L)'
;MAEVKIIVTEDGSHSLYHAELNETYHSFHGAVQESRYVFLKEGLDFLRTNFALDKIRVLEVGFGTGLNAILTSEWAVANKVRVEYTTLEPFPLKSEVYEALNYHEFFEDKTVKERFLALHNAAWEQAFQQNEFFNILKSEAKLQDFNSNSFFDIIFFDAFAPSKQSEMWDLEVIEKTASLLDSNGVFVTYCAKGQLKRDLKAVGLAVETLPGPPGKKEMVRGVKR
;
A
#
# COMPACT_ATOMS: atom_id res chain seq x y z
N MET A 1 11.00 -20.37 2.90
CA MET A 1 10.22 -19.15 3.23
C MET A 1 10.95 -18.49 4.37
N ALA A 2 11.32 -17.23 4.21
CA ALA A 2 12.06 -16.49 5.22
C ALA A 2 11.31 -16.48 6.56
N GLU A 3 12.06 -16.57 7.67
CA GLU A 3 11.48 -16.53 9.01
C GLU A 3 11.13 -15.08 9.37
N VAL A 4 9.83 -14.77 9.41
CA VAL A 4 9.31 -13.48 9.89
C VAL A 4 8.89 -13.59 11.36
N LYS A 5 9.08 -12.51 12.12
CA LYS A 5 8.71 -12.43 13.53
C LYS A 5 7.79 -11.24 13.77
N ILE A 6 6.70 -11.45 14.49
CA ILE A 6 5.81 -10.36 14.92
C ILE A 6 6.56 -9.49 15.93
N ILE A 7 6.50 -8.18 15.69
CA ILE A 7 7.00 -7.14 16.59
C ILE A 7 5.87 -6.15 16.87
N VAL A 8 5.98 -5.40 17.97
CA VAL A 8 5.04 -4.33 18.31
C VAL A 8 5.71 -2.99 18.04
N THR A 9 5.05 -2.11 17.30
CA THR A 9 5.52 -0.74 17.01
C THR A 9 5.11 0.24 18.12
N GLU A 10 5.65 1.46 18.11
CA GLU A 10 5.39 2.46 19.17
C GLU A 10 3.91 2.87 19.27
N ASP A 11 3.14 2.79 18.19
CA ASP A 11 1.68 3.00 18.19
C ASP A 11 0.87 1.79 18.69
N GLY A 12 1.55 0.71 19.12
CA GLY A 12 0.95 -0.53 19.60
C GLY A 12 0.54 -1.52 18.50
N SER A 13 0.68 -1.16 17.22
CA SER A 13 0.30 -2.05 16.12
C SER A 13 1.37 -3.11 15.87
N HIS A 14 0.95 -4.27 15.36
CA HIS A 14 1.86 -5.33 14.97
C HIS A 14 2.54 -4.99 13.64
N SER A 15 3.83 -5.26 13.57
CA SER A 15 4.58 -5.31 12.31
C SER A 15 5.33 -6.64 12.24
N LEU A 16 6.03 -6.87 11.16
CA LEU A 16 6.85 -8.06 10.97
C LEU A 16 8.31 -7.64 10.80
N TYR A 17 9.20 -8.36 11.47
CA TYR A 17 10.64 -8.30 11.24
C TYR A 17 11.05 -9.45 10.32
N HIS A 18 11.67 -9.13 9.19
CA HIS A 18 12.16 -10.08 8.20
C HIS A 18 13.66 -10.33 8.43
N ALA A 19 13.99 -11.48 9.04
CA ALA A 19 15.36 -11.74 9.51
C ALA A 19 16.43 -11.70 8.41
N GLU A 20 16.14 -12.25 7.23
CA GLU A 20 17.10 -12.32 6.12
C GLU A 20 17.39 -10.95 5.49
N LEU A 21 16.41 -10.05 5.47
CA LEU A 21 16.57 -8.69 4.97
C LEU A 21 17.08 -7.73 6.05
N ASN A 22 17.04 -8.17 7.33
CA ASN A 22 17.30 -7.33 8.49
C ASN A 22 16.48 -6.02 8.41
N GLU A 23 15.18 -6.17 8.14
CA GLU A 23 14.25 -5.07 7.85
C GLU A 23 12.86 -5.36 8.43
N THR A 24 12.09 -4.31 8.70
CA THR A 24 10.69 -4.40 9.11
C THR A 24 9.73 -4.11 7.97
N TYR A 25 8.55 -4.73 7.98
CA TYR A 25 7.49 -4.48 6.99
C TYR A 25 6.92 -3.06 7.07
N HIS A 26 6.98 -2.44 8.25
CA HIS A 26 6.53 -1.06 8.48
C HIS A 26 7.48 -0.32 9.41
N SER A 27 7.33 0.99 9.55
CA SER A 27 8.06 1.79 10.53
C SER A 27 7.89 1.28 11.98
N PHE A 28 8.99 1.23 12.73
CA PHE A 28 8.97 0.98 14.17
C PHE A 28 8.15 2.00 14.97
N HIS A 29 7.99 3.22 14.45
CA HIS A 29 7.25 4.30 15.11
C HIS A 29 5.72 4.10 15.03
N GLY A 30 5.24 3.19 14.18
CA GLY A 30 3.83 2.84 14.11
C GLY A 30 3.39 2.39 12.73
N ALA A 31 3.00 1.12 12.59
CA ALA A 31 2.54 0.60 11.29
C ALA A 31 1.21 1.24 10.88
N VAL A 32 0.20 1.19 11.76
CA VAL A 32 -1.13 1.75 11.48
C VAL A 32 -1.07 3.27 11.29
N GLN A 33 -0.30 3.96 12.13
CA GLN A 33 -0.15 5.41 12.02
C GLN A 33 0.53 5.84 10.71
N GLU A 34 1.60 5.15 10.31
CA GLU A 34 2.31 5.40 9.04
C GLU A 34 1.37 5.15 7.85
N SER A 35 0.71 4.00 7.78
CA SER A 35 -0.18 3.67 6.65
C SER A 35 -1.38 4.61 6.54
N ARG A 36 -2.00 4.99 7.66
CA ARG A 36 -3.09 6.00 7.67
C ARG A 36 -2.62 7.35 7.15
N TYR A 37 -1.40 7.76 7.50
CA TYR A 37 -0.88 9.04 7.08
C TYR A 37 -0.45 9.03 5.60
N VAL A 38 0.39 8.07 5.21
CA VAL A 38 1.00 8.01 3.88
C VAL A 38 -0.03 7.68 2.80
N PHE A 39 -0.75 6.57 2.96
CA PHE A 39 -1.57 6.02 1.88
C PHE A 39 -3.02 6.53 1.90
N LEU A 40 -3.62 6.67 3.08
CA LEU A 40 -4.98 7.19 3.20
C LEU A 40 -5.00 8.71 3.13
N LYS A 41 -4.40 9.41 4.10
CA LYS A 41 -4.49 10.88 4.18
C LYS A 41 -3.77 11.58 3.02
N GLU A 42 -2.49 11.29 2.81
CA GLU A 42 -1.71 11.96 1.76
C GLU A 42 -1.92 11.34 0.36
N GLY A 43 -2.62 10.20 0.28
CA GLY A 43 -2.98 9.50 -0.96
C GLY A 43 -4.47 9.60 -1.29
N LEU A 44 -5.31 8.74 -0.70
CA LEU A 44 -6.74 8.63 -1.01
C LEU A 44 -7.53 9.91 -0.73
N ASP A 45 -7.34 10.55 0.43
CA ASP A 45 -8.06 11.78 0.77
C ASP A 45 -7.64 12.92 -0.16
N PHE A 46 -6.35 12.99 -0.53
CA PHE A 46 -5.86 13.92 -1.54
C PHE A 46 -6.54 13.68 -2.90
N LEU A 47 -6.54 12.44 -3.38
CA LEU A 47 -7.13 12.08 -4.67
C LEU A 47 -8.63 12.44 -4.70
N ARG A 48 -9.38 12.03 -3.66
CA ARG A 48 -10.81 12.32 -3.54
C ARG A 48 -11.10 13.81 -3.52
N THR A 49 -10.34 14.58 -2.74
CA THR A 49 -10.55 16.03 -2.58
C THR A 49 -10.29 16.81 -3.87
N ASN A 50 -9.30 16.39 -4.66
CA ASN A 50 -8.86 17.14 -5.84
C ASN A 50 -9.54 16.69 -7.14
N PHE A 51 -10.01 15.44 -7.23
CA PHE A 51 -10.51 14.87 -8.49
C PHE A 51 -11.95 14.33 -8.43
N ALA A 52 -12.60 14.36 -7.25
CA ALA A 52 -14.03 14.06 -7.05
C ALA A 52 -14.51 12.77 -7.74
N LEU A 53 -13.81 11.65 -7.48
CA LEU A 53 -14.11 10.36 -8.09
C LEU A 53 -15.15 9.56 -7.27
N ASP A 54 -16.18 9.04 -7.95
CA ASP A 54 -17.17 8.13 -7.36
C ASP A 54 -16.65 6.68 -7.20
N LYS A 55 -15.56 6.37 -7.91
CA LYS A 55 -14.87 5.09 -7.89
C LYS A 55 -13.37 5.31 -8.00
N ILE A 56 -12.58 4.60 -7.18
CA ILE A 56 -11.12 4.69 -7.15
C ILE A 56 -10.53 3.31 -7.41
N ARG A 57 -9.61 3.22 -8.37
CA ARG A 57 -8.77 2.05 -8.63
C ARG A 57 -7.43 2.21 -7.94
N VAL A 58 -7.15 1.32 -7.02
CA VAL A 58 -5.89 1.29 -6.26
C VAL A 58 -5.03 0.15 -6.78
N LEU A 59 -3.75 0.41 -7.01
CA LEU A 59 -2.74 -0.64 -7.10
C LEU A 59 -1.78 -0.54 -5.92
N GLU A 60 -1.66 -1.60 -5.15
CA GLU A 60 -0.66 -1.76 -4.11
C GLU A 60 0.50 -2.63 -4.61
N VAL A 61 1.71 -2.13 -4.41
CA VAL A 61 2.95 -2.85 -4.65
C VAL A 61 3.46 -3.38 -3.30
N GLY A 62 3.16 -4.65 -3.02
CA GLY A 62 3.47 -5.31 -1.75
C GLY A 62 2.24 -5.43 -0.85
N PHE A 63 1.48 -6.53 -0.97
CA PHE A 63 0.36 -6.80 -0.06
C PHE A 63 0.84 -6.94 1.39
N GLY A 64 1.99 -7.60 1.58
CA GLY A 64 2.63 -7.83 2.87
C GLY A 64 1.68 -8.36 3.92
N THR A 65 1.41 -7.54 4.94
CA THR A 65 0.54 -7.88 6.06
C THR A 65 -0.96 -7.70 5.78
N GLY A 66 -1.32 -7.08 4.65
CA GLY A 66 -2.68 -6.68 4.30
C GLY A 66 -3.17 -5.43 5.04
N LEU A 67 -2.27 -4.68 5.72
CA LEU A 67 -2.62 -3.49 6.49
C LEU A 67 -3.24 -2.38 5.63
N ASN A 68 -2.61 -2.01 4.51
CA ASN A 68 -3.15 -0.94 3.67
C ASN A 68 -4.49 -1.35 3.04
N ALA A 69 -4.66 -2.63 2.67
CA ALA A 69 -5.92 -3.16 2.14
C ALA A 69 -7.06 -3.06 3.16
N ILE A 70 -6.86 -3.48 4.41
CA ILE A 70 -7.93 -3.37 5.43
C ILE A 70 -8.22 -1.93 5.80
N LEU A 71 -7.19 -1.07 5.92
CA LEU A 71 -7.37 0.37 6.14
C LEU A 71 -8.17 1.02 5.01
N THR A 72 -7.86 0.66 3.76
CA THR A 72 -8.56 1.17 2.57
C THR A 72 -10.00 0.70 2.50
N SER A 73 -10.27 -0.54 2.89
CA SER A 73 -11.64 -1.06 2.97
C SER A 73 -12.50 -0.28 3.96
N GLU A 74 -11.98 -0.04 5.17
CA GLU A 74 -12.70 0.76 6.17
C GLU A 74 -12.84 2.22 5.74
N TRP A 75 -11.83 2.77 5.08
CA TRP A 75 -11.92 4.10 4.46
C TRP A 75 -13.00 4.17 3.39
N ALA A 76 -13.13 3.15 2.54
CA ALA A 76 -14.13 3.07 1.47
C ALA A 76 -15.55 3.07 2.04
N VAL A 77 -15.79 2.26 3.09
CA VAL A 77 -17.07 2.20 3.81
C VAL A 77 -17.40 3.54 4.46
N ALA A 78 -16.47 4.13 5.21
CA ALA A 78 -16.69 5.39 5.92
C ALA A 78 -17.00 6.55 4.98
N ASN A 79 -16.38 6.55 3.80
CA ASN A 79 -16.53 7.63 2.81
C ASN A 79 -17.56 7.35 1.72
N LYS A 80 -18.14 6.13 1.69
CA LYS A 80 -19.07 5.65 0.66
C LYS A 80 -18.53 5.79 -0.76
N VAL A 81 -17.24 5.49 -0.92
CA VAL A 81 -16.55 5.52 -2.22
C VAL A 81 -16.25 4.09 -2.63
N ARG A 82 -16.58 3.72 -3.87
CA ARG A 82 -16.25 2.38 -4.37
C ARG A 82 -14.75 2.28 -4.66
N VAL A 83 -14.10 1.27 -4.11
CA VAL A 83 -12.69 0.99 -4.34
C VAL A 83 -12.54 -0.36 -5.04
N GLU A 84 -11.88 -0.33 -6.20
CA GLU A 84 -11.36 -1.51 -6.91
C GLU A 84 -9.88 -1.64 -6.55
N TYR A 85 -9.55 -2.54 -5.62
CA TYR A 85 -8.21 -2.67 -5.07
C TYR A 85 -7.47 -3.82 -5.74
N THR A 86 -6.33 -3.55 -6.36
CA THR A 86 -5.43 -4.59 -6.86
C THR A 86 -4.16 -4.58 -6.03
N THR A 87 -3.66 -5.74 -5.61
CA THR A 87 -2.40 -5.83 -4.87
C THR A 87 -1.51 -6.92 -5.42
N LEU A 88 -0.20 -6.65 -5.42
CA LEU A 88 0.83 -7.58 -5.89
C LEU A 88 1.63 -8.08 -4.70
N GLU A 89 1.84 -9.39 -4.62
CA GLU A 89 2.66 -10.01 -3.57
C GLU A 89 3.33 -11.29 -4.07
N PRO A 90 4.63 -11.27 -4.38
CA PRO A 90 5.33 -12.46 -4.84
C PRO A 90 5.56 -13.51 -3.75
N PHE A 91 5.45 -13.16 -2.46
CA PHE A 91 5.72 -14.07 -1.35
C PHE A 91 4.67 -13.94 -0.23
N PRO A 92 3.44 -14.45 -0.43
CA PRO A 92 2.37 -14.36 0.56
C PRO A 92 2.76 -14.91 1.94
N LEU A 93 2.30 -14.23 2.99
CA LEU A 93 2.46 -14.69 4.36
C LEU A 93 1.64 -15.95 4.63
N LYS A 94 2.13 -16.79 5.54
CA LYS A 94 1.37 -17.94 6.05
C LYS A 94 0.27 -17.50 7.01
N SER A 95 -0.77 -18.33 7.14
CA SER A 95 -1.92 -18.06 8.00
C SER A 95 -1.57 -17.83 9.45
N GLU A 96 -0.60 -18.58 9.99
CA GLU A 96 -0.21 -18.45 11.40
C GLU A 96 0.37 -17.06 11.70
N VAL A 97 0.93 -16.38 10.70
CA VAL A 97 1.47 -15.02 10.84
C VAL A 97 0.35 -14.00 10.82
N TYR A 98 -0.49 -13.98 9.77
CA TYR A 98 -1.49 -12.93 9.65
C TYR A 98 -2.64 -13.08 10.67
N GLU A 99 -2.97 -14.29 11.10
CA GLU A 99 -4.02 -14.52 12.12
C GLU A 99 -3.66 -13.93 13.49
N ALA A 100 -2.37 -13.76 13.76
CA ALA A 100 -1.85 -13.19 15.00
C ALA A 100 -1.67 -11.65 14.95
N LEU A 101 -1.93 -11.00 13.81
CA LEU A 101 -1.84 -9.54 13.69
C LEU A 101 -3.01 -8.84 14.38
N ASN A 102 -2.73 -7.73 15.04
CA ASN A 102 -3.70 -7.02 15.90
C ASN A 102 -4.39 -5.83 15.23
N TYR A 103 -4.40 -5.72 13.90
CA TYR A 103 -4.95 -4.53 13.22
C TYR A 103 -6.41 -4.22 13.54
N HIS A 104 -7.22 -5.25 13.81
CA HIS A 104 -8.61 -5.11 14.22
C HIS A 104 -8.79 -4.33 15.54
N GLU A 105 -7.77 -4.25 16.40
CA GLU A 105 -7.81 -3.48 17.65
C GLU A 105 -7.81 -1.96 17.42
N PHE A 106 -7.41 -1.52 16.22
CA PHE A 106 -7.35 -0.10 15.82
C PHE A 106 -8.66 0.43 15.25
N PHE A 107 -9.72 -0.36 15.35
CA PHE A 107 -11.06 -0.03 14.88
C PHE A 107 -12.09 -0.29 15.98
N GLU A 108 -13.12 0.55 16.04
CA GLU A 108 -14.24 0.36 16.97
C GLU A 108 -15.09 -0.86 16.57
N ASP A 109 -15.26 -1.08 15.27
CA ASP A 109 -16.01 -2.19 14.70
C ASP A 109 -15.27 -3.52 14.89
N LYS A 110 -15.87 -4.41 15.67
CA LYS A 110 -15.32 -5.73 15.99
C LYS A 110 -15.36 -6.71 14.83
N THR A 111 -16.16 -6.45 13.80
CA THR A 111 -16.25 -7.29 12.60
C THR A 111 -15.06 -7.08 11.64
N VAL A 112 -14.21 -6.06 11.88
CA VAL A 112 -12.98 -5.82 11.11
C VAL A 112 -12.04 -7.02 11.15
N LYS A 113 -11.99 -7.77 12.26
CA LYS A 113 -11.14 -8.97 12.34
C LYS A 113 -11.55 -10.01 11.30
N GLU A 114 -12.85 -10.28 11.17
CA GLU A 114 -13.39 -11.24 10.20
C GLU A 114 -13.16 -10.75 8.77
N ARG A 115 -13.37 -9.46 8.52
CA ARG A 115 -13.07 -8.83 7.23
C ARG A 115 -11.59 -8.95 6.87
N PHE A 116 -10.69 -8.68 7.81
CA PHE A 116 -9.24 -8.81 7.60
C PHE A 116 -8.84 -10.24 7.24
N LEU A 117 -9.33 -11.23 7.99
CA LEU A 117 -9.08 -12.64 7.67
C LEU A 117 -9.68 -13.03 6.31
N ALA A 118 -10.85 -12.50 5.96
CA ALA A 118 -11.44 -12.74 4.65
C ALA A 118 -10.58 -12.20 3.49
N LEU A 119 -9.86 -11.07 3.66
CA LEU A 119 -8.89 -10.59 2.65
C LEU A 119 -7.79 -11.62 2.41
N HIS A 120 -7.23 -12.17 3.47
CA HIS A 120 -6.16 -13.16 3.38
C HIS A 120 -6.65 -14.49 2.80
N ASN A 121 -7.85 -14.93 3.19
CA ASN A 121 -8.46 -16.18 2.73
C ASN A 121 -9.06 -16.12 1.32
N ALA A 122 -9.28 -14.92 0.77
CA ALA A 122 -9.72 -14.76 -0.61
C ALA A 122 -8.72 -15.41 -1.58
N ALA A 123 -9.24 -16.04 -2.64
CA ALA A 123 -8.39 -16.69 -3.64
C ALA A 123 -7.51 -15.65 -4.37
N TRP A 124 -6.26 -16.04 -4.66
CA TRP A 124 -5.39 -15.29 -5.56
C TRP A 124 -5.92 -15.37 -7.00
N GLU A 125 -5.63 -14.34 -7.78
CA GLU A 125 -6.04 -14.19 -9.19
C GLU A 125 -7.56 -14.15 -9.41
N GLN A 126 -8.34 -13.92 -8.35
CA GLN A 126 -9.79 -13.81 -8.42
C GLN A 126 -10.26 -12.57 -7.65
N ALA A 127 -11.20 -11.84 -8.26
CA ALA A 127 -11.83 -10.71 -7.61
C ALA A 127 -12.70 -11.21 -6.45
N PHE A 128 -12.53 -10.58 -5.29
CA PHE A 128 -13.28 -10.85 -4.08
C PHE A 128 -13.97 -9.57 -3.60
N GLN A 129 -15.30 -9.58 -3.59
CA GLN A 129 -16.08 -8.49 -3.01
C GLN A 129 -16.14 -8.69 -1.49
N GLN A 130 -15.36 -7.90 -0.74
CA GLN A 130 -15.35 -7.98 0.72
C GLN A 130 -16.56 -7.26 1.34
N ASN A 131 -16.98 -6.14 0.75
CA ASN A 131 -18.18 -5.39 1.13
C ASN A 131 -18.74 -4.56 -0.05
N GLU A 132 -19.78 -3.76 0.20
CA GLU A 132 -20.46 -2.95 -0.83
C GLU A 132 -19.53 -1.93 -1.51
N PHE A 133 -18.56 -1.38 -0.78
CA PHE A 133 -17.68 -0.31 -1.23
C PHE A 133 -16.27 -0.79 -1.56
N PHE A 134 -15.92 -2.05 -1.30
CA PHE A 134 -14.56 -2.55 -1.50
C PHE A 134 -14.54 -3.94 -2.14
N ASN A 135 -13.88 -4.03 -3.29
CA ASN A 135 -13.46 -5.29 -3.88
C ASN A 135 -11.94 -5.34 -4.00
N ILE A 136 -11.39 -6.55 -3.93
CA ILE A 136 -9.96 -6.78 -4.02
C ILE A 136 -9.64 -7.88 -5.04
N LEU A 137 -8.61 -7.65 -5.84
CA LEU A 137 -7.90 -8.65 -6.63
C LEU A 137 -6.47 -8.76 -6.08
N LYS A 138 -6.11 -9.94 -5.58
CA LYS A 138 -4.74 -10.21 -5.14
C LYS A 138 -4.02 -10.99 -6.24
N SER A 139 -2.82 -10.58 -6.61
CA SER A 139 -2.00 -11.29 -7.59
C SER A 139 -0.67 -11.74 -6.98
N GLU A 140 -0.35 -13.03 -7.13
CA GLU A 140 0.89 -13.62 -6.62
C GLU A 140 2.01 -13.39 -7.65
N ALA A 141 2.32 -12.11 -7.87
CA ALA A 141 3.19 -11.65 -8.95
C ALA A 141 4.10 -10.52 -8.49
N LYS A 142 5.25 -10.41 -9.17
CA LYS A 142 6.10 -9.23 -9.06
C LYS A 142 5.53 -8.10 -9.90
N LEU A 143 5.77 -6.85 -9.48
CA LEU A 143 5.41 -5.67 -10.27
C LEU A 143 6.03 -5.71 -11.67
N GLN A 144 7.27 -6.18 -11.81
CA GLN A 144 7.98 -6.30 -13.08
C GLN A 144 7.26 -7.22 -14.07
N ASP A 145 6.51 -8.22 -13.59
CA ASP A 145 5.79 -9.18 -14.43
C ASP A 145 4.30 -8.83 -14.59
N PHE A 146 3.78 -7.93 -13.74
CA PHE A 146 2.38 -7.53 -13.75
C PHE A 146 2.03 -6.70 -14.98
N ASN A 147 0.93 -7.05 -15.63
CA ASN A 147 0.34 -6.29 -16.73
C ASN A 147 -1.15 -6.10 -16.44
N SER A 148 -1.66 -4.90 -16.72
CA SER A 148 -3.07 -4.56 -16.52
C SER A 148 -3.64 -3.99 -17.81
N ASN A 149 -4.89 -4.37 -18.12
CA ASN A 149 -5.67 -3.75 -19.19
C ASN A 149 -6.39 -2.47 -18.73
N SER A 150 -6.14 -2.03 -17.49
CA SER A 150 -6.75 -0.84 -16.89
C SER A 150 -5.70 -0.03 -16.13
N PHE A 151 -5.87 1.28 -16.14
CA PHE A 151 -5.06 2.20 -15.36
C PHE A 151 -5.60 2.36 -13.93
N PHE A 152 -4.74 2.86 -13.05
CA PHE A 152 -5.02 3.07 -11.64
C PHE A 152 -5.06 4.57 -11.30
N ASP A 153 -6.03 4.96 -10.48
CA ASP A 153 -6.14 6.33 -10.00
C ASP A 153 -5.10 6.62 -8.91
N ILE A 154 -4.67 5.60 -8.18
CA ILE A 154 -3.62 5.71 -7.19
C ILE A 154 -2.79 4.43 -7.08
N ILE A 155 -1.48 4.60 -6.92
CA ILE A 155 -0.54 3.53 -6.63
C ILE A 155 0.05 3.74 -5.24
N PHE A 156 -0.17 2.75 -4.37
CA PHE A 156 0.53 2.62 -3.10
C PHE A 156 1.84 1.89 -3.36
N PHE A 157 2.93 2.65 -3.44
CA PHE A 157 4.25 2.07 -3.67
C PHE A 157 4.90 1.74 -2.33
N ASP A 158 4.59 0.55 -1.82
CA ASP A 158 4.98 0.07 -0.49
C ASP A 158 6.02 -1.07 -0.54
N ALA A 159 7.05 -0.88 -1.36
CA ALA A 159 8.20 -1.77 -1.40
C ALA A 159 9.10 -1.60 -0.17
N PHE A 160 9.93 -2.60 0.13
CA PHE A 160 10.96 -2.46 1.14
C PHE A 160 11.93 -1.31 0.80
N ALA A 161 12.55 -0.74 1.83
CA ALA A 161 13.39 0.43 1.69
C ALA A 161 14.49 0.23 0.63
N PRO A 162 14.95 1.28 -0.08
CA PRO A 162 15.90 1.11 -1.17
C PRO A 162 17.29 0.60 -0.76
N SER A 163 17.59 0.54 0.55
CA SER A 163 18.79 -0.12 1.09
C SER A 163 18.67 -1.64 1.18
N LYS A 164 17.45 -2.18 1.08
CA LYS A 164 17.13 -3.60 1.26
C LYS A 164 16.66 -4.25 -0.03
N GLN A 165 15.89 -3.50 -0.81
CA GLN A 165 15.31 -3.97 -2.05
C GLN A 165 15.53 -2.89 -3.12
N SER A 166 16.79 -2.62 -3.46
CA SER A 166 17.18 -1.51 -4.34
C SER A 166 16.55 -1.59 -5.73
N GLU A 167 16.36 -2.81 -6.24
CA GLU A 167 15.83 -3.07 -7.57
C GLU A 167 14.40 -2.53 -7.78
N MET A 168 13.60 -2.42 -6.71
CA MET A 168 12.27 -1.81 -6.79
C MET A 168 12.32 -0.31 -7.04
N TRP A 169 13.47 0.32 -6.82
CA TRP A 169 13.65 1.77 -6.93
C TRP A 169 14.47 2.16 -8.15
N ASP A 170 14.79 1.20 -9.01
CA ASP A 170 15.42 1.46 -10.30
C ASP A 170 14.45 2.21 -11.22
N LEU A 171 15.01 3.05 -12.09
CA LEU A 171 14.23 3.89 -13.01
C LEU A 171 13.23 3.07 -13.84
N GLU A 172 13.62 1.88 -14.31
CA GLU A 172 12.75 0.99 -15.09
C GLU A 172 11.49 0.57 -14.31
N VAL A 173 11.62 0.28 -13.01
CA VAL A 173 10.47 -0.06 -12.16
C VAL A 173 9.60 1.16 -11.90
N ILE A 174 10.20 2.34 -11.70
CA ILE A 174 9.45 3.60 -11.54
C ILE A 174 8.72 3.98 -12.83
N GLU A 175 9.34 3.82 -14.00
CA GLU A 175 8.75 4.01 -15.33
C GLU A 175 7.56 3.07 -15.52
N LYS A 176 7.75 1.78 -15.25
CA LYS A 176 6.68 0.80 -15.30
C LYS A 176 5.52 1.21 -14.38
N THR A 177 5.82 1.60 -13.15
CA THR A 177 4.79 2.02 -12.18
C THR A 177 4.01 3.23 -12.67
N ALA A 178 4.71 4.27 -13.14
CA ALA A 178 4.07 5.47 -13.68
C ALA A 178 3.26 5.19 -14.95
N SER A 179 3.63 4.18 -15.74
CA SER A 179 2.87 3.75 -16.91
C SER A 179 1.48 3.20 -16.54
N LEU A 180 1.32 2.63 -15.34
CA LEU A 180 0.07 2.05 -14.84
C LEU A 180 -0.90 3.10 -14.26
N LEU A 181 -0.44 4.34 -14.03
CA LEU A 181 -1.31 5.43 -13.57
C LEU A 181 -2.21 5.95 -14.69
N ASP A 182 -3.45 6.29 -14.33
CA ASP A 182 -4.37 7.02 -15.21
C ASP A 182 -3.98 8.51 -15.25
N SER A 183 -4.61 9.29 -16.14
CA SER A 183 -4.57 10.75 -16.09
C SER A 183 -5.07 11.24 -14.73
N ASN A 184 -4.36 12.19 -14.12
CA ASN A 184 -4.53 12.64 -12.74
C ASN A 184 -4.22 11.57 -11.67
N GLY A 185 -3.66 10.42 -12.07
CA GLY A 185 -3.30 9.35 -11.16
C GLY A 185 -2.18 9.74 -10.19
N VAL A 186 -2.23 9.19 -8.99
CA VAL A 186 -1.34 9.53 -7.88
C VAL A 186 -0.39 8.37 -7.56
N PHE A 187 0.91 8.63 -7.56
CA PHE A 187 1.92 7.77 -6.94
C PHE A 187 2.16 8.26 -5.50
N VAL A 188 2.13 7.37 -4.50
CA VAL A 188 2.43 7.74 -3.11
C VAL A 188 3.29 6.69 -2.42
N THR A 189 4.26 7.15 -1.64
CA THR A 189 5.16 6.28 -0.86
C THR A 189 5.75 7.02 0.34
N TYR A 190 6.11 6.26 1.38
CA TYR A 190 6.84 6.78 2.53
C TYR A 190 8.26 7.23 2.17
N CYS A 191 8.84 6.72 1.07
CA CYS A 191 10.23 6.94 0.69
C CYS A 191 10.43 8.34 0.10
N ALA A 192 11.43 9.08 0.62
CA ALA A 192 11.78 10.41 0.14
C ALA A 192 13.22 10.54 -0.38
N LYS A 193 13.83 9.44 -0.88
CA LYS A 193 15.19 9.50 -1.43
C LYS A 193 15.25 10.48 -2.61
N GLY A 194 16.32 11.28 -2.65
CA GLY A 194 16.51 12.27 -3.70
C GLY A 194 16.55 11.70 -5.13
N GLN A 195 17.04 10.46 -5.29
CA GLN A 195 17.05 9.76 -6.58
C GLN A 195 15.62 9.46 -7.06
N LEU A 196 14.78 8.86 -6.20
CA LEU A 196 13.36 8.64 -6.49
C LEU A 196 12.64 9.91 -6.94
N LYS A 197 12.87 11.05 -6.26
CA LYS A 197 12.27 12.34 -6.65
C LYS A 197 12.69 12.79 -8.05
N ARG A 198 13.93 12.47 -8.49
CA ARG A 198 14.41 12.76 -9.85
C ARG A 198 13.79 11.79 -10.85
N ASP A 199 13.72 10.51 -10.53
CA ASP A 199 13.17 9.48 -11.40
C ASP A 199 11.67 9.73 -11.65
N LEU A 200 10.89 10.01 -10.60
CA LEU A 200 9.48 10.37 -10.73
C LEU A 200 9.27 11.61 -11.63
N LYS A 201 10.17 12.60 -11.56
CA LYS A 201 10.13 13.76 -12.48
C LYS A 201 10.52 13.38 -13.91
N ALA A 202 11.52 12.51 -14.07
CA ALA A 202 12.00 12.05 -15.37
C ALA A 202 10.91 11.28 -16.14
N VAL A 203 10.07 10.53 -15.43
CA VAL A 203 8.91 9.81 -15.98
C VAL A 203 7.65 10.68 -16.10
N GLY A 204 7.78 11.99 -15.89
CA GLY A 204 6.72 12.99 -16.16
C GLY A 204 5.75 13.26 -15.02
N LEU A 205 5.98 12.75 -13.81
CA LEU A 205 5.10 13.06 -12.66
C LEU A 205 5.43 14.43 -12.06
N ALA A 206 4.39 15.16 -11.69
CA ALA A 206 4.50 16.34 -10.84
C ALA A 206 4.80 15.91 -9.40
N VAL A 207 6.06 16.01 -8.99
CA VAL A 207 6.54 15.54 -7.68
C VAL A 207 6.41 16.60 -6.59
N GLU A 208 5.80 16.21 -5.48
CA GLU A 208 5.69 16.96 -4.25
C GLU A 208 6.41 16.23 -3.10
N THR A 209 7.15 16.98 -2.29
CA THR A 209 7.75 16.49 -1.04
C THR A 209 6.87 16.97 0.11
N LEU A 210 6.36 16.02 0.89
CA LEU A 210 5.43 16.29 1.99
C LEU A 210 6.12 15.99 3.33
N PRO A 211 5.66 16.57 4.45
CA PRO A 211 6.09 16.14 5.78
C PRO A 211 5.84 14.63 5.95
N GLY A 212 6.83 13.91 6.46
CA GLY A 212 6.73 12.46 6.67
C GLY A 212 5.84 12.07 7.87
N PRO A 213 5.46 10.79 7.97
CA PRO A 213 4.83 10.24 9.17
C PRO A 213 5.81 10.25 10.36
N PRO A 214 5.34 9.99 11.60
CA PRO A 214 6.21 9.88 12.76
C PRO A 214 7.44 8.98 12.52
N GLY A 215 8.61 9.49 12.88
CA GLY A 215 9.89 8.83 12.60
C GLY A 215 10.52 9.15 11.24
N LYS A 216 9.81 9.82 10.32
CA LYS A 216 10.33 10.21 8.99
C LYS A 216 10.17 11.71 8.76
N LYS A 217 11.19 12.36 8.19
CA LYS A 217 11.16 13.81 7.92
C LYS A 217 10.27 14.16 6.74
N GLU A 218 10.33 13.34 5.69
CA GLU A 218 9.69 13.61 4.41
C GLU A 218 9.08 12.31 3.85
N MET A 219 8.06 12.48 3.02
CA MET A 219 7.53 11.47 2.12
C MET A 219 7.31 12.09 0.73
N VAL A 220 6.94 11.27 -0.26
CA VAL A 220 6.77 11.73 -1.65
C VAL A 220 5.42 11.34 -2.21
N ARG A 221 4.82 12.31 -2.92
CA ARG A 221 3.68 12.11 -3.81
C ARG A 221 4.05 12.58 -5.22
N GLY A 222 3.66 11.82 -6.23
CA GLY A 222 3.75 12.20 -7.65
C GLY A 222 2.37 12.19 -8.28
N VAL A 223 2.05 13.18 -9.12
CA VAL A 223 0.76 13.24 -9.84
C VAL A 223 1.01 13.21 -11.33
N LYS A 224 0.34 12.30 -12.05
CA LYS A 224 0.38 12.21 -13.51
C LYS A 224 -0.57 13.24 -14.09
N ARG A 225 -0.05 14.28 -14.74
CA ARG A 225 -0.87 15.34 -15.35
C ARG A 225 -1.24 15.01 -16.79
#